data_AF-C3QRG4-F1
#
_entry.id   AF-C3QRG4-F1
#
_cell.length_a   1.000
_cell.length_b   1.000
_cell.length_c   1.000
_cell.angle_alpha   90.00
_cell.angle_beta   90.00
_cell.angle_gamma   90.00
#
_symmetry.space_group_name_H-M   'P 1'
#
loop_
_entity.id
_entity.type
_entity.pdbx_description
1 polymer ?
#
loop_
_entity_poly.entity_id
_entity_poly.type
_entity_poly.pdbx_seq_one_letter_code
_entity_poly.pdbx_strand_id
1 'polypeptide(L)'
;MKEFNFEKELLSVQDELFRFAYKLTADREKAEDLLQDTLLKAMLHKESYNKNTNFKGWLFIIMRNTFINGYRAEVGHTRLYIS
;
A
#
# COMPACT_ATOMS: atom_id res chain seq x y z
N MET A 1 -20.10 -16.31 -15.67
CA MET A 1 -19.42 -15.09 -15.20
C MET A 1 -18.46 -15.48 -14.10
N LYS A 2 -17.17 -15.16 -14.19
CA LYS A 2 -16.25 -15.35 -13.05
C LYS A 2 -16.63 -14.32 -11.98
N GLU A 3 -16.96 -14.79 -10.79
CA GLU A 3 -17.18 -13.94 -9.64
C GLU A 3 -15.86 -13.29 -9.23
N PHE A 4 -15.88 -11.96 -8.99
CA PHE A 4 -14.69 -11.24 -8.54
C PHE A 4 -14.33 -11.70 -7.13
N ASN A 5 -13.14 -12.29 -6.98
CA ASN A 5 -12.62 -12.72 -5.69
C ASN A 5 -11.50 -11.75 -5.28
N PHE A 6 -11.79 -10.90 -4.29
CA PHE A 6 -10.91 -9.82 -3.88
C PHE A 6 -9.55 -10.34 -3.40
N GLU A 7 -9.55 -11.39 -2.57
CA GLU A 7 -8.34 -11.98 -1.99
C GLU A 7 -7.42 -12.53 -3.09
N LYS A 8 -8.00 -13.23 -4.07
CA LYS A 8 -7.24 -13.77 -5.19
C LYS A 8 -6.65 -12.68 -6.07
N GLU A 9 -7.42 -11.63 -6.34
CA GLU A 9 -6.91 -10.48 -7.10
C GLU A 9 -5.85 -9.71 -6.29
N LEU A 10 -5.99 -9.60 -4.96
CA LEU A 10 -5.00 -8.96 -4.10
C LEU A 10 -3.66 -9.69 -4.16
N LEU A 11 -3.68 -11.02 -4.04
CA LEU A 11 -2.50 -11.86 -4.14
C LEU A 11 -1.85 -11.79 -5.54
N SER A 12 -2.65 -11.66 -6.61
CA SER A 12 -2.11 -11.58 -7.98
C SER A 12 -1.31 -10.31 -8.25
N VAL A 13 -1.51 -9.26 -7.45
CA VAL A 13 -0.88 -7.94 -7.61
C VAL A 13 0.29 -7.74 -6.64
N GLN A 14 0.49 -8.64 -5.67
CA GLN A 14 1.46 -8.51 -4.58
C GLN A 14 2.90 -8.25 -5.07
N ASP A 15 3.37 -9.00 -6.07
CA ASP A 15 4.73 -8.83 -6.62
C ASP A 15 4.93 -7.47 -7.30
N GLU A 16 3.90 -6.95 -7.96
CA GLU A 16 3.94 -5.62 -8.60
C GLU A 16 3.95 -4.51 -7.54
N LEU A 17 3.17 -4.66 -6.48
CA LEU A 17 3.18 -3.76 -5.34
C LEU A 17 4.51 -3.78 -4.63
N PHE A 18 5.13 -4.95 -4.42
CA PHE A 18 6.44 -5.05 -3.81
C PHE A 18 7.51 -4.30 -4.62
N ARG A 19 7.54 -4.53 -5.95
CA ARG A 19 8.45 -3.81 -6.86
C ARG A 19 8.24 -2.29 -6.79
N PHE A 20 7.01 -1.83 -6.62
CA PHE A 20 6.73 -0.41 -6.47
C PHE A 20 7.11 0.13 -5.09
N ALA A 21 6.84 -0.60 -4.02
CA ALA A 21 7.29 -0.28 -2.67
C ALA A 21 8.82 -0.11 -2.63
N TYR A 22 9.55 -1.04 -3.24
CA TYR A 22 11.01 -0.98 -3.33
C TYR A 22 11.51 0.26 -4.09
N LYS A 23 10.80 0.71 -5.14
CA LYS A 23 11.12 1.97 -5.83
C LYS A 23 10.89 3.21 -4.96
N LEU A 24 9.98 3.15 -3.99
CA LEU A 24 9.69 4.25 -3.08
C LEU A 24 10.67 4.30 -1.90
N THR A 25 11.04 3.14 -1.36
CA THR A 25 11.83 3.04 -0.13
C THR A 25 13.33 2.92 -0.39
N ALA A 26 13.74 2.39 -1.55
CA ALA A 26 15.11 1.97 -1.86
C ALA A 26 15.72 1.01 -0.82
N ASP A 27 14.87 0.38 0.00
CA ASP A 27 15.22 -0.48 1.11
C ASP A 27 14.24 -1.65 1.15
N ARG A 28 14.78 -2.87 1.27
CA ARG A 28 13.99 -4.10 1.18
C ARG A 28 13.05 -4.26 2.37
N GLU A 29 13.54 -4.07 3.58
CA GLU A 29 12.77 -4.24 4.80
C GLU A 29 11.62 -3.23 4.85
N LYS A 30 11.93 -1.95 4.59
CA LYS A 30 10.90 -0.90 4.48
C LYS A 30 9.90 -1.16 3.35
N ALA A 31 10.32 -1.80 2.25
CA ALA A 31 9.41 -2.17 1.17
C ALA A 31 8.47 -3.31 1.58
N GLU A 32 8.98 -4.30 2.32
CA GLU A 32 8.18 -5.41 2.87
C GLU A 32 7.15 -4.87 3.87
N ASP A 33 7.54 -3.94 4.75
CA ASP A 33 6.64 -3.28 5.69
C ASP A 33 5.55 -2.46 4.98
N LEU A 34 5.95 -1.61 4.02
CA LEU A 34 5.01 -0.80 3.23
C LEU A 34 4.02 -1.68 2.46
N LEU A 35 4.48 -2.81 1.92
CA LEU A 35 3.62 -3.79 1.26
C LEU A 35 2.60 -4.35 2.26
N GLN A 36 3.04 -4.84 3.41
CA GLN A 36 2.15 -5.42 4.42
C GLN A 36 1.09 -4.43 4.89
N ASP A 37 1.47 -3.19 5.23
CA ASP A 37 0.54 -2.14 5.61
C ASP A 37 -0.47 -1.83 4.51
N THR A 38 -0.03 -1.84 3.25
CA THR A 38 -0.91 -1.63 2.10
C THR A 38 -1.93 -2.75 1.99
N LEU A 39 -1.50 -4.01 2.09
CA LEU A 39 -2.38 -5.17 2.01
C LEU A 39 -3.39 -5.18 3.16
N LEU A 40 -2.96 -4.86 4.38
CA LEU A 40 -3.83 -4.74 5.56
C LEU A 40 -4.89 -3.66 5.35
N LYS A 41 -4.49 -2.45 4.90
CA LYS A 41 -5.44 -1.37 4.60
C LYS A 41 -6.39 -1.72 3.46
N ALA A 42 -5.90 -2.39 2.41
CA ALA A 42 -6.74 -2.86 1.33
C ALA A 42 -7.83 -3.82 1.84
N MET A 43 -7.46 -4.77 2.72
CA MET A 43 -8.40 -5.68 3.35
C MET A 43 -9.42 -4.94 4.24
N LEU A 44 -8.97 -4.00 5.07
CA LEU A 44 -9.86 -3.19 5.93
C LEU A 44 -10.84 -2.33 5.14
N HIS A 45 -10.42 -1.85 3.96
CA HIS A 45 -11.22 -0.99 3.09
C HIS A 45 -11.86 -1.76 1.92
N LYS A 46 -11.88 -3.10 1.95
CA LYS A 46 -12.42 -3.96 0.89
C LYS A 46 -13.82 -3.54 0.45
N GLU A 47 -14.71 -3.24 1.40
CA GLU A 47 -16.10 -2.85 1.12
C GLU A 47 -16.22 -1.49 0.41
N SER A 48 -15.19 -0.64 0.49
CA SER A 48 -15.14 0.64 -0.23
C SER A 48 -14.63 0.51 -1.67
N TYR A 49 -14.13 -0.67 -2.07
CA TYR A 49 -13.65 -0.89 -3.42
C TYR A 49 -14.81 -0.91 -4.43
N ASN A 50 -14.76 0.03 -5.37
CA ASN A 50 -15.70 0.06 -6.49
C ASN A 50 -15.27 -0.92 -7.58
N LYS A 51 -16.05 -1.99 -7.79
CA LYS A 51 -15.82 -3.04 -8.80
C LYS A 51 -15.73 -2.53 -10.25
N ASN A 52 -16.18 -1.31 -10.53
CA ASN A 52 -16.09 -0.67 -11.85
C ASN A 52 -14.77 0.11 -12.06
N THR A 53 -13.86 0.08 -11.08
CA THR A 53 -12.55 0.75 -11.16
C THR A 53 -11.41 -0.24 -11.33
N ASN A 54 -10.22 0.25 -11.70
CA ASN A 54 -9.04 -0.60 -11.84
C ASN A 54 -8.52 -1.00 -10.44
N PHE A 55 -8.64 -2.28 -10.10
CA PHE A 55 -8.19 -2.84 -8.82
C PHE A 55 -6.71 -2.55 -8.52
N LYS A 56 -5.81 -2.74 -9.49
CA LYS A 56 -4.39 -2.43 -9.32
C LYS A 56 -4.20 -0.96 -9.00
N GLY A 57 -4.84 -0.08 -9.78
CA GLY A 57 -4.77 1.37 -9.58
C GLY A 57 -5.21 1.79 -8.18
N TRP A 58 -6.29 1.19 -7.67
CA TRP A 58 -6.77 1.42 -6.32
C TRP A 58 -5.74 1.00 -5.24
N LEU A 59 -5.10 -0.17 -5.40
CA LEU A 59 -4.04 -0.61 -4.48
C LEU A 59 -2.81 0.31 -4.50
N PHE A 60 -2.40 0.79 -5.68
CA PHE A 60 -1.29 1.75 -5.80
C PHE A 60 -1.60 3.08 -5.10
N ILE A 61 -2.85 3.52 -5.11
CA ILE A 61 -3.29 4.72 -4.37
C ILE A 61 -3.14 4.48 -2.85
N ILE A 62 -3.61 3.33 -2.35
CA ILE A 62 -3.47 2.96 -0.92
C ILE A 62 -1.99 2.94 -0.51
N MET A 63 -1.13 2.33 -1.33
CA MET A 63 0.31 2.25 -1.05
C MET A 63 0.96 3.63 -1.02
N ARG A 64 0.68 4.47 -2.02
CA ARG A 64 1.22 5.85 -2.07
C ARG A 64 0.78 6.67 -0.85
N ASN A 65 -0.50 6.58 -0.47
CA ASN A 65 -1.00 7.28 0.71
C ASN A 65 -0.34 6.77 1.99
N THR A 66 -0.16 5.45 2.11
CA THR A 66 0.53 4.83 3.24
C THR A 66 1.97 5.31 3.35
N PHE A 67 2.70 5.30 2.25
CA PHE A 67 4.09 5.77 2.19
C PHE A 67 4.21 7.25 2.58
N ILE A 68 3.39 8.13 2.01
CA ILE A 68 3.43 9.57 2.30
C ILE A 68 3.10 9.85 3.77
N ASN A 69 2.12 9.15 4.33
CA ASN A 69 1.75 9.31 5.73
C ASN A 69 2.86 8.83 6.67
N GLY A 70 3.51 7.70 6.36
CA GLY A 70 4.67 7.21 7.11
C GLY A 70 5.84 8.20 7.08
N TYR A 71 6.19 8.71 5.90
CA TYR A 71 7.26 9.71 5.75
C TYR A 71 6.98 11.00 6.54
N ARG A 72 5.72 11.48 6.53
CA ARG A 72 5.32 12.66 7.32
C ARG A 72 5.47 12.43 8.81
N ALA A 73 5.17 11.23 9.30
CA ALA A 73 5.35 10.87 10.71
C ALA A 73 6.83 10.87 11.10
N GLU A 74 7.70 10.27 10.28
CA GLU A 74 9.16 10.23 10.52
C GLU A 74 9.79 11.63 10.56
N VAL A 75 9.44 12.50 9.61
CA VAL A 75 9.93 13.90 9.59
C VAL A 75 9.37 14.70 10.76
N GLY A 76 8.10 14.49 11.11
CA GLY A 76 7.47 15.13 12.26
C GLY A 76 8.13 14.75 13.59
N HIS A 77 8.38 13.45 13.80
CA HIS A 77 9.14 12.94 14.95
C HIS A 77 10.53 13.58 15.00
N THR A 78 11.27 13.54 13.89
CA THR A 78 12.61 14.12 13.81
C THR A 78 12.61 15.59 14.21
N ARG A 79 11.63 16.39 13.76
CA ARG A 79 11.55 17.82 14.09
C ARG A 79 11.22 18.10 15.57
N LEU A 80 10.54 17.18 16.28
CA LEU A 80 10.20 17.34 17.71
C LEU A 80 11.36 17.04 18.66
N TYR A 81 12.38 16.29 18.23
CA TYR A 81 13.55 15.97 19.06
C TYR A 81 14.73 16.92 18.87
N ILE A 82 14.65 17.87 17.93
CA ILE A 82 15.74 18.83 17.62
C ILE A 82 15.36 20.28 18.03
N SER A 83 14.28 20.46 18.78
CA SER A 83 13.83 21.76 19.35
C SER A 83 13.93 21.75 20.86
#